data_AF-A0A8T4ZKW6-F1
#
_entry.id   AF-A0A8T4ZKW6-F1
#
_cell.length_a   1.000
_cell.length_b   1.000
_cell.length_c   1.000
_cell.angle_alpha   90.00
_cell.angle_beta   90.00
_cell.angle_gamma   90.00
#
_symmetry.space_group_name_H-M   'P 1'
#
loop_
_entity.id
_entity.type
_entity.pdbx_description
1 polymer ?
#
loop_
_entity_poly.entity_id
_entity_poly.type
_entity_poly.pdbx_seq_one_letter_code
_entity_poly.pdbx_strand_id
1 'polypeptide(L)'
;MRRAITIYVKSEWKIKPFASTFTTGYLPQHKIERFIWREDAMMLRVATEVAAELGLKLEVWDLATPRGWFNAIINKVKSTPTIIFDDHRLQGVISKAELVDRLKDTVDQLAT
;
A
#
# COMPACT_ATOMS: atom_id res chain seq x y z
N MET A 1 18.79 3.07 12.74
CA MET A 1 17.33 2.87 12.73
C MET A 1 16.83 2.92 11.30
N ARG A 2 15.97 1.99 10.88
CA ARG A 2 15.39 2.01 9.52
C ARG A 2 14.26 3.03 9.51
N ARG A 3 14.55 4.24 9.02
CA ARG A 3 13.56 5.29 8.75
C ARG A 3 12.69 4.91 7.55
N ALA A 4 11.88 3.86 7.68
CA ALA A 4 11.06 3.35 6.60
C ALA A 4 9.64 3.04 7.05
N ILE A 5 8.66 3.58 6.33
CA ILE A 5 7.24 3.23 6.46
C ILE A 5 6.96 2.11 5.47
N THR A 6 6.50 0.97 5.98
CA THR A 6 6.11 -0.18 5.15
C THR A 6 4.60 -0.21 5.05
N ILE A 7 4.05 -0.22 3.83
CA ILE A 7 2.61 -0.37 3.60
C ILE A 7 2.32 -1.64 2.82
N TYR A 8 1.32 -2.37 3.31
CA TYR A 8 0.75 -3.55 2.69
C TYR A 8 -0.58 -3.19 2.05
N VAL A 9 -0.67 -3.39 0.75
CA VAL A 9 -1.87 -3.17 -0.06
C VAL A 9 -2.22 -4.46 -0.79
N LYS A 10 -3.46 -4.59 -1.24
CA LYS A 10 -3.88 -5.68 -2.10
C LYS A 10 -4.37 -5.13 -3.43
N SER A 11 -3.63 -5.37 -4.50
CA SER A 11 -4.16 -5.13 -5.84
C SER A 11 -4.90 -6.35 -6.38
N GLU A 12 -5.86 -6.14 -7.28
CA GLU A 12 -6.53 -7.18 -8.02
C GLU A 12 -6.34 -6.95 -9.50
N TRP A 13 -5.95 -8.00 -10.22
CA TRP A 13 -5.93 -7.97 -11.67
C TRP A 13 -7.36 -8.21 -12.17
N LYS A 14 -8.02 -7.16 -12.69
CA LYS A 14 -9.33 -7.29 -13.31
C LYS A 14 -9.19 -7.30 -14.83
N ILE A 15 -9.56 -8.43 -15.43
CA ILE A 15 -9.73 -8.54 -16.87
C ILE A 15 -11.11 -7.94 -17.18
N LYS A 16 -11.16 -6.78 -17.83
CA LYS A 16 -12.44 -6.26 -18.33
C LYS A 16 -12.93 -7.16 -19.46
N PRO A 17 -14.10 -7.81 -19.35
CA PRO A 17 -14.72 -8.43 -20.51
C PRO A 17 -15.10 -7.35 -21.52
N PHE A 18 -14.85 -7.63 -22.79
CA PHE A 18 -15.03 -6.72 -23.92
C PHE A 18 -16.44 -6.09 -23.94
N ALA A 19 -16.52 -4.77 -24.07
CA ALA A 19 -17.76 -4.11 -24.44
C ALA A 19 -17.99 -4.39 -25.94
N SER A 20 -19.06 -5.13 -26.25
CA SER A 20 -19.40 -5.65 -27.57
C SER A 20 -19.71 -4.54 -28.59
N THR A 21 -18.69 -3.91 -29.14
CA THR A 21 -18.79 -3.12 -30.39
C THR A 21 -17.45 -3.22 -31.12
N PHE A 22 -17.26 -4.36 -31.81
CA PHE A 22 -16.05 -4.65 -32.57
C PHE A 22 -16.26 -4.21 -34.03
N THR A 23 -15.64 -3.11 -34.43
CA THR A 23 -15.41 -2.76 -35.84
C THR A 23 -13.90 -2.67 -36.06
N THR A 24 -13.43 -3.37 -37.09
CA THR A 24 -12.08 -3.33 -37.70
C THR A 24 -10.89 -4.01 -36.97
N GLY A 25 -10.56 -5.22 -37.44
CA GLY A 25 -9.26 -5.55 -38.07
C GLY A 25 -7.99 -5.75 -37.23
N TYR A 26 -7.94 -5.34 -35.96
CA TYR A 26 -6.73 -5.52 -35.13
C TYR A 26 -6.92 -6.60 -34.07
N LEU A 27 -5.96 -7.52 -33.93
CA LEU A 27 -5.89 -8.46 -32.82
C LEU A 27 -5.78 -7.66 -31.51
N PRO A 28 -6.77 -7.75 -30.61
CA PRO A 28 -6.81 -6.90 -29.42
C PRO A 28 -5.75 -7.37 -28.43
N GLN A 29 -4.79 -6.49 -28.11
CA GLN A 29 -3.89 -6.70 -26.99
C GLN A 29 -4.72 -6.66 -25.70
N HIS A 30 -4.71 -7.73 -24.92
CA HIS A 30 -5.40 -7.79 -23.62
C HIS A 30 -4.95 -6.61 -22.75
N LYS A 31 -5.86 -5.68 -22.46
CA LYS A 31 -5.57 -4.57 -21.55
C LYS A 31 -5.78 -5.04 -20.12
N ILE A 32 -4.72 -5.55 -19.51
CA ILE A 32 -4.73 -5.95 -18.10
C ILE A 32 -4.60 -4.67 -17.26
N GLU A 33 -5.68 -4.26 -16.58
CA GLU A 33 -5.66 -3.11 -15.67
C GLU A 33 -5.51 -3.60 -14.22
N ARG A 34 -4.53 -3.05 -13.49
CA ARG A 34 -4.31 -3.33 -12.07
C ARG A 34 -5.26 -2.47 -11.25
N PHE A 35 -6.23 -3.10 -10.60
CA PHE A 35 -7.20 -2.45 -9.74
C PHE A 35 -6.67 -2.44 -8.30
N ILE A 36 -6.76 -1.30 -7.62
CA ILE A 36 -6.44 -1.19 -6.19
C ILE A 36 -7.72 -0.79 -5.48
N TRP A 37 -8.02 -1.44 -4.35
CA TRP A 37 -9.18 -1.09 -3.53
C TRP A 37 -9.08 0.37 -3.09
N ARG A 38 -10.23 1.07 -3.01
CA ARG A 38 -10.27 2.50 -2.68
C ARG A 38 -9.55 2.82 -1.36
N GLU A 39 -9.74 1.95 -0.37
CA GLU A 39 -9.11 2.05 0.95
C GLU A 39 -7.59 1.91 0.87
N ASP A 40 -7.10 0.91 0.14
CA ASP A 40 -5.67 0.71 -0.10
C ASP A 40 -5.03 1.87 -0.88
N ALA A 41 -5.72 2.40 -1.89
CA ALA A 41 -5.26 3.54 -2.67
C ALA A 41 -5.19 4.82 -1.82
N MET A 42 -6.19 5.03 -0.96
CA MET A 42 -6.22 6.15 -0.03
C MET A 42 -5.07 6.05 0.97
N MET A 43 -4.85 4.86 1.56
CA MET A 43 -3.77 4.64 2.50
C MET A 43 -2.39 4.76 1.87
N LEU A 44 -2.22 4.30 0.62
CA LEU A 44 -0.98 4.48 -0.13
C LEU A 44 -0.67 5.96 -0.33
N ARG A 45 -1.68 6.77 -0.68
CA ARG A 45 -1.51 8.23 -0.84
C ARG A 45 -1.11 8.88 0.47
N VAL A 46 -1.82 8.58 1.57
CA VAL A 46 -1.51 9.12 2.91
C VAL A 46 -0.10 8.74 3.33
N ALA A 47 0.29 7.47 3.20
CA ALA A 47 1.62 6.99 3.55
C ALA A 47 2.72 7.66 2.70
N THR A 48 2.45 7.93 1.42
CA THR A 48 3.38 8.63 0.53
C THR A 48 3.58 10.08 0.95
N GLU A 49 2.50 10.80 1.25
CA GLU A 49 2.56 12.18 1.73
C GLU A 49 3.33 12.27 3.05
N VAL A 50 3.00 11.41 4.02
CA VAL A 50 3.65 11.40 5.34
C VAL A 50 5.12 10.98 5.25
N ALA A 51 5.45 10.00 4.41
CA ALA A 51 6.85 9.62 4.17
C ALA A 51 7.65 10.79 3.57
N ALA A 52 7.08 11.53 2.62
CA ALA A 52 7.71 12.71 2.03
C ALA A 52 7.90 13.85 3.06
N GLU A 53 6.88 14.14 3.87
CA GLU A 53 6.91 15.17 4.91
C GLU A 53 7.96 14.88 6.00
N LEU A 54 8.12 13.62 6.38
CA LEU A 54 9.04 13.19 7.43
C LEU A 54 10.41 12.74 6.90
N GLY A 55 10.64 12.79 5.59
CA GLY A 55 11.89 12.32 4.95
C GLY A 55 12.15 10.82 5.17
N LEU A 56 11.08 10.02 5.28
CA LEU A 56 11.14 8.58 5.48
C LEU A 56 11.09 7.85 4.14
N LYS A 57 11.70 6.66 4.09
CA LYS A 57 11.60 5.77 2.93
C LYS A 57 10.23 5.09 2.93
N LEU A 58 9.50 5.12 1.82
CA LEU A 58 8.28 4.34 1.66
C LEU A 58 8.58 2.98 1.02
N GLU A 59 8.19 1.89 1.68
CA GLU A 59 8.23 0.53 1.15
C GLU A 59 6.82 0.01 0.92
N VAL A 60 6.49 -0.34 -0.32
CA VAL A 60 5.16 -0.80 -0.71
C VAL A 60 5.22 -2.28 -1.03
N TRP A 61 4.43 -3.08 -0.32
CA TRP A 61 4.31 -4.52 -0.54
C TRP A 61 2.89 -4.85 -0.98
N ASP A 62 2.77 -5.50 -2.13
CA ASP A 62 1.48 -5.93 -2.64
C ASP A 62 1.26 -7.42 -2.40
N LEU A 63 0.21 -7.75 -1.66
CA LEU A 63 -0.20 -9.12 -1.37
C LEU A 63 -0.58 -9.92 -2.64
N ALA A 64 -0.88 -9.25 -3.75
CA ALA A 64 -1.12 -9.91 -5.03
C ALA A 64 0.16 -10.42 -5.71
N THR A 65 1.33 -9.97 -5.25
CA THR A 65 2.62 -10.46 -5.74
C THR A 65 3.17 -11.53 -4.82
N PRO A 66 3.84 -12.58 -5.34
CA PRO A 66 4.43 -13.62 -4.48
C PRO A 66 5.38 -13.03 -3.44
N ARG A 67 6.21 -12.05 -3.82
CA ARG A 67 7.14 -11.37 -2.90
C ARG A 67 6.41 -10.63 -1.77
N GLY A 68 5.34 -9.90 -2.08
CA GLY A 68 4.56 -9.20 -1.06
C GLY A 68 3.74 -10.14 -0.19
N TRP A 69 3.22 -11.23 -0.74
CA TRP A 69 2.55 -12.27 0.03
C TRP A 69 3.50 -12.96 1.02
N PHE A 70 4.69 -13.39 0.58
CA PHE A 70 5.69 -13.98 1.48
C PHE A 70 6.12 -13.00 2.58
N ASN A 71 6.34 -11.73 2.23
CA ASN A 71 6.71 -10.73 3.22
C ASN A 71 5.57 -10.45 4.23
N ALA A 72 4.32 -10.38 3.75
CA ALA A 72 3.15 -10.24 4.60
C ALA A 72 3.01 -11.41 5.60
N ILE A 73 3.34 -12.64 5.20
CA ILE A 73 3.35 -13.81 6.10
C ILE A 73 4.41 -13.67 7.19
N ILE A 74 5.64 -13.32 6.82
CA ILE A 74 6.74 -13.11 7.78
C ILE A 74 6.35 -12.05 8.82
N ASN A 75 5.74 -10.96 8.34
CA ASN A 75 5.26 -9.87 9.18
C ASN A 75 3.86 -10.11 9.78
N LYS A 76 3.28 -11.31 9.65
CA LYS A 76 1.95 -11.67 10.21
C LYS A 76 0.84 -10.67 9.83
N VAL A 77 0.87 -10.09 8.64
CA VAL A 77 -0.16 -9.17 8.13
C VAL A 77 -1.36 -10.00 7.66
N LYS A 78 -2.51 -9.80 8.31
CA LYS A 78 -3.75 -10.56 8.04
C LYS A 78 -4.77 -9.79 7.21
N SER A 79 -4.69 -8.46 7.20
CA SER A 79 -5.64 -7.55 6.56
C SER A 79 -4.90 -6.43 5.83
N THR A 80 -5.52 -5.88 4.79
CA THR A 80 -5.07 -4.67 4.09
C THR A 80 -6.20 -3.63 4.15
N PRO A 81 -5.88 -2.32 4.17
CA PRO A 81 -4.53 -1.76 4.23
C PRO A 81 -3.88 -1.96 5.60
N THR A 82 -2.58 -2.24 5.65
CA THR A 82 -1.80 -2.27 6.90
C THR A 82 -0.52 -1.49 6.73
N ILE A 83 -0.23 -0.61 7.68
CA ILE A 83 1.05 0.10 7.78
C ILE A 83 1.86 -0.50 8.93
N ILE A 84 3.14 -0.73 8.68
CA ILE A 84 4.12 -1.11 9.68
C ILE A 84 5.24 -0.07 9.66
N PHE A 85 5.56 0.47 10.83
CA PHE A 85 6.69 1.35 11.03
C PHE A 85 7.37 0.98 12.35
N ASP A 86 8.67 0.73 12.32
CA ASP A 86 9.44 0.15 13.43
C ASP A 86 8.70 -1.06 14.05
N ASP A 87 8.21 -0.94 15.29
CA ASP A 87 7.47 -2.00 15.99
C ASP A 87 5.96 -1.73 16.08
N HIS A 88 5.50 -0.63 15.47
CA HIS A 88 4.11 -0.24 15.43
C HIS A 88 3.40 -0.78 14.18
N ARG A 89 2.19 -1.30 14.39
CA ARG A 89 1.32 -1.80 13.34
C ARG A 89 -0.02 -1.10 13.39
N LEU A 90 -0.42 -0.55 12.25
CA LEU A 90 -1.68 0.14 12.07
C LEU A 90 -2.48 -0.61 11.00
N GLN A 91 -3.61 -1.18 11.39
CA GLN A 91 -4.48 -1.94 10.48
C GLN A 91 -5.69 -1.09 10.11
N GLY A 92 -6.09 -1.15 8.85
CA GLY A 92 -7.23 -0.42 8.30
C GLY A 92 -6.88 0.98 7.83
N VAL A 93 -7.94 1.73 7.50
CA VAL A 93 -7.83 3.10 7.02
C VAL A 93 -7.67 4.03 8.22
N ILE A 94 -6.52 4.68 8.31
CA ILE A 94 -6.21 5.68 9.34
C ILE A 94 -6.10 7.07 8.71
N SER A 95 -6.34 8.09 9.52
CA SER A 95 -6.19 9.47 9.06
C SER A 95 -4.71 9.86 8.95
N LYS A 96 -4.41 10.86 8.13
CA LYS A 96 -3.05 11.43 8.02
C LYS A 96 -2.55 11.95 9.36
N ALA A 97 -3.39 12.68 10.10
CA ALA A 97 -3.05 13.23 11.41
C ALA A 97 -2.68 12.13 12.40
N GLU A 98 -3.50 11.08 12.47
CA GLU A 98 -3.24 9.93 13.35
C GLU A 98 -1.94 9.20 12.97
N LEU A 99 -1.65 9.03 11.67
CA LEU A 99 -0.39 8.43 11.24
C LEU A 99 0.82 9.29 11.66
N VAL A 100 0.71 10.62 11.51
CA VAL A 100 1.79 11.56 11.90
C VAL A 100 2.00 11.55 13.40
N ASP A 101 0.94 11.59 14.20
CA ASP A 101 1.04 11.60 15.66
C ASP A 101 1.74 10.33 16.18
N ARG A 102 1.35 9.16 15.65
CA ARG A 102 2.00 7.87 15.97
C ARG A 102 3.48 7.84 15.58
N LEU A 103 3.83 8.45 14.45
CA LEU A 103 5.22 8.53 13.98
C LEU A 103 6.05 9.49 14.82
N LYS A 104 5.50 10.64 15.22
CA LYS A 104 6.18 11.62 16.07
C LYS A 104 6.44 11.10 17.47
N ASP A 105 5.46 10.44 18.10
CA ASP A 105 5.64 9.79 19.40
C ASP A 105 6.83 8.83 19.40
N THR A 106 7.03 8.11 18.30
CA THR A 106 8.14 7.17 18.15
C THR A 106 9.48 7.89 17.96
N VAL A 107 9.51 8.99 17.21
CA VAL A 107 10.73 9.79 16.98
C VAL A 107 11.18 10.50 18.27
N ASP A 108 10.24 11.03 19.05
CA ASP A 108 10.55 11.75 20.30
C ASP A 108 11.00 10.79 21.41
N GLN A 109 10.46 9.58 21.47
CA GLN A 109 10.90 8.53 22.41
C GLN A 109 12.32 8.02 22.15
N LEU A 110 12.87 8.24 20.95
CA LEU A 110 14.23 7.83 20.57
C LEU A 110 15.25 8.96 20.71
N ALA A 111 14.81 10.18 21.04
CA ALA A 111 15.65 11.36 21.25
C ALA A 111 16.00 11.62 22.74
N THR A 112 15.52 10.76 23.65
CA THR A 112 15.83 10.79 25.10
C THR A 112 16.71 9.60 25.46
#